data_AF-A0A0H3KFZ8-F1
#
_entry.id   AF-A0A0H3KFZ8-F1
#
_cell.length_a   1.000
_cell.length_b   1.000
_cell.length_c   1.000
_cell.angle_alpha   90.00
_cell.angle_beta   90.00
_cell.angle_gamma   90.00
#
_symmetry.space_group_name_H-M   'P 1'
#
loop_
_entity.id
_entity.type
_entity.pdbx_description
1 polymer ?
#
loop_
_entity_poly.entity_id
_entity_poly.type
_entity_poly.pdbx_seq_one_letter_code
_entity_poly.pdbx_strand_id
1 'polypeptide(L)'
;MGRAMICVGDTTTHGGRVLEGSAAATIDGKPIAGVGHKVLCPQCKGVFPILPATGRRYPHQIAGRETAIEGMKTACGATLIASQSSATLDDVGAGEATSGGAVAAAAAALAPSPTLCLECLKSAAENAATMIARG
;
A
#
# COMPACT_ATOMS: atom_id res chain seq x y z
N MET A 1 7.72 -18.34 8.99
CA MET A 1 7.44 -18.96 7.68
C MET A 1 7.40 -17.80 6.70
N GLY A 2 8.49 -17.63 5.96
CA GLY A 2 8.66 -16.50 5.06
C GLY A 2 7.70 -16.59 3.89
N ARG A 3 7.14 -15.44 3.50
CA ARG A 3 6.26 -15.30 2.33
C ARG A 3 7.07 -14.81 1.15
N ALA A 4 6.83 -15.38 -0.03
CA ALA A 4 7.59 -15.03 -1.21
C ALA A 4 7.26 -13.60 -1.70
N MET A 5 8.26 -12.91 -2.22
CA MET A 5 8.09 -11.62 -2.88
C MET A 5 7.41 -11.81 -4.24
N ILE A 6 6.53 -10.87 -4.57
CA ILE A 6 5.83 -10.83 -5.85
C ILE A 6 6.69 -10.09 -6.87
N CYS A 7 6.81 -10.65 -8.07
CA CYS A 7 7.50 -10.08 -9.21
C CYS A 7 6.54 -9.80 -10.36
N VAL A 8 6.99 -9.03 -11.34
CA VAL A 8 6.26 -8.86 -12.60
C VAL A 8 6.03 -10.20 -13.29
N GLY A 9 4.81 -10.40 -13.76
CA GLY A 9 4.36 -11.65 -14.40
C GLY A 9 3.73 -12.66 -13.46
N ASP A 10 3.84 -12.47 -12.14
CA ASP A 10 3.17 -13.31 -11.13
C ASP A 10 1.65 -13.24 -11.26
N THR A 11 1.00 -14.30 -10.80
CA THR A 11 -0.43 -14.50 -10.98
C THR A 11 -1.24 -14.08 -9.75
N THR A 12 -2.55 -14.04 -9.91
CA THR A 12 -3.49 -13.79 -8.82
C THR A 12 -4.57 -14.85 -8.77
N THR A 13 -5.30 -14.94 -7.66
CA THR A 13 -6.44 -15.86 -7.50
C THR A 13 -7.55 -15.66 -8.54
N HIS A 14 -7.66 -14.46 -9.11
CA HIS A 14 -8.61 -14.15 -10.19
C HIS A 14 -8.05 -14.50 -11.59
N GLY A 15 -6.91 -15.17 -11.68
CA GLY A 15 -6.22 -15.50 -12.94
C GLY A 15 -5.53 -14.30 -13.60
N GLY A 16 -5.42 -13.17 -12.90
CA GLY A 16 -4.74 -11.96 -13.35
C GLY A 16 -3.22 -12.05 -13.28
N ARG A 17 -2.55 -11.02 -13.81
CA ARG A 17 -1.07 -10.90 -13.78
C ARG A 17 -0.58 -9.52 -13.38
N VAL A 18 0.53 -9.50 -12.65
CA VAL A 18 1.22 -8.25 -12.28
C VAL A 18 1.96 -7.69 -13.50
N LEU A 19 1.71 -6.41 -13.81
CA LEU A 19 2.24 -5.74 -14.99
C LEU A 19 3.47 -4.87 -14.71
N GLU A 20 3.50 -4.26 -13.53
CA GLU A 20 4.50 -3.28 -13.16
C GLU A 20 5.33 -3.75 -11.96
N GLY A 21 6.60 -3.37 -11.94
CA GLY A 21 7.52 -3.65 -10.85
C GLY A 21 8.53 -2.52 -10.67
N SER A 22 9.26 -2.58 -9.57
CA SER A 22 10.33 -1.66 -9.24
C SER A 22 11.62 -2.07 -9.94
N ALA A 23 12.31 -1.12 -10.56
CA ALA A 23 13.64 -1.33 -11.12
C ALA A 23 14.74 -1.33 -10.03
N ALA A 24 14.41 -0.93 -8.80
CA ALA A 24 15.37 -0.86 -7.71
C ALA A 24 15.74 -2.24 -7.15
N ALA A 25 14.91 -3.25 -7.40
CA ALA A 25 15.22 -4.63 -7.05
C ALA A 25 14.61 -5.60 -8.05
N THR A 26 15.40 -6.60 -8.40
CA THR A 26 15.05 -7.67 -9.34
C THR A 26 15.42 -9.00 -8.73
N ILE A 27 14.52 -9.98 -8.83
CA ILE A 27 14.76 -11.37 -8.44
C ILE A 27 14.81 -12.17 -9.73
N ASP A 28 15.91 -12.90 -9.97
CA ASP A 28 16.06 -13.74 -11.17
C ASP A 28 15.79 -12.98 -12.49
N GLY A 29 16.17 -11.70 -12.54
CA GLY A 29 15.95 -10.81 -13.68
C GLY A 29 14.52 -10.25 -13.80
N LYS A 30 13.60 -10.59 -12.90
CA LYS A 30 12.24 -10.05 -12.86
C LYS A 30 12.14 -8.91 -11.82
N PRO A 31 11.58 -7.75 -12.18
CA PRO A 31 11.43 -6.64 -11.23
C PRO A 31 10.40 -6.97 -10.15
N ILE A 32 10.72 -6.61 -8.91
CA ILE A 32 9.88 -6.87 -7.75
C ILE A 32 8.69 -5.91 -7.75
N ALA A 33 7.48 -6.43 -7.60
CA ALA A 33 6.28 -5.64 -7.46
C ALA A 33 6.14 -5.09 -6.04
N GLY A 34 5.44 -3.97 -5.92
CA GLY A 34 5.24 -3.25 -4.67
C GLY A 34 3.84 -2.68 -4.56
N VAL A 35 3.54 -2.05 -3.44
CA VAL A 35 2.27 -1.37 -3.19
C VAL A 35 2.07 -0.25 -4.23
N GLY A 36 0.87 -0.21 -4.81
CA GLY A 36 0.50 0.73 -5.87
C GLY A 36 0.83 0.27 -7.30
N HIS A 37 1.61 -0.80 -7.48
CA HIS A 37 1.87 -1.34 -8.82
C HIS A 37 0.61 -1.98 -9.43
N LYS A 38 0.51 -1.92 -10.76
CA LYS A 38 -0.66 -2.37 -11.50
C LYS A 38 -0.71 -3.87 -11.75
N VAL A 39 -1.91 -4.41 -11.60
CA VAL A 39 -2.26 -5.82 -11.85
C VAL A 39 -3.45 -5.88 -12.79
N LEU A 40 -3.32 -6.64 -13.88
CA LEU A 40 -4.44 -6.94 -14.78
C LEU A 40 -5.30 -8.04 -14.17
N CYS A 41 -6.60 -7.80 -14.03
CA CYS A 41 -7.56 -8.80 -13.58
C CYS A 41 -8.55 -9.15 -14.72
N PRO A 42 -8.51 -10.38 -15.29
CA PRO A 42 -9.42 -10.78 -16.36
C PRO A 42 -10.85 -11.00 -15.86
N GLN A 43 -11.03 -11.40 -14.59
CA GLN A 43 -12.36 -11.54 -14.00
C GLN A 43 -13.06 -10.19 -13.81
N CYS A 44 -12.35 -9.19 -13.30
CA CYS A 44 -12.89 -7.84 -13.09
C CYS A 44 -12.75 -6.93 -14.33
N LYS A 45 -12.16 -7.43 -15.42
CA LYS A 45 -11.92 -6.73 -16.70
C LYS A 45 -11.30 -5.35 -16.53
N GLY A 46 -10.23 -5.26 -15.73
CA GLY A 46 -9.61 -3.98 -15.42
C GLY A 46 -8.19 -4.12 -14.86
N VAL A 47 -7.57 -2.96 -14.62
CA VAL A 47 -6.24 -2.85 -14.03
C VAL A 47 -6.38 -2.26 -12.64
N PHE A 48 -5.85 -2.95 -11.64
CA PHE A 48 -6.01 -2.61 -10.24
C PHE A 48 -4.66 -2.51 -9.54
N PRO A 49 -4.47 -1.53 -8.65
CA PRO A 49 -3.25 -1.43 -7.86
C PRO A 49 -3.19 -2.48 -6.75
N ILE A 50 -1.97 -2.86 -6.35
CA ILE A 50 -1.71 -3.66 -5.15
C ILE A 50 -1.94 -2.80 -3.90
N LEU A 51 -2.72 -3.31 -2.95
CA LEU A 51 -2.97 -2.64 -1.67
C LEU A 51 -1.88 -2.94 -0.65
N PRO A 52 -1.62 -2.04 0.32
CA PRO A 52 -0.70 -2.29 1.42
C PRO A 52 -1.15 -3.48 2.28
N ALA A 53 -0.17 -4.17 2.87
CA ALA A 53 -0.45 -5.35 3.67
C ALA A 53 -1.03 -4.96 5.03
N THR A 54 -2.29 -5.33 5.28
CA THR A 54 -2.92 -5.11 6.59
C THR A 54 -2.35 -6.12 7.59
N GLY A 55 -1.69 -5.65 8.65
CA GLY A 55 -1.19 -6.49 9.74
C GLY A 55 0.30 -6.84 9.69
N ARG A 56 1.09 -6.27 8.78
CA ARG A 56 2.55 -6.33 8.90
C ARG A 56 3.03 -5.24 9.83
N ARG A 57 3.76 -5.64 10.88
CA ARG A 57 4.36 -4.70 11.83
C ARG A 57 5.59 -4.00 11.26
N TYR A 58 6.31 -4.67 10.35
CA TYR A 58 7.49 -4.12 9.68
C TYR A 58 7.40 -4.41 8.17
N PRO A 59 6.83 -3.48 7.37
CA PRO A 59 6.78 -3.66 5.93
C PRO A 59 8.19 -3.49 5.36
N HIS A 60 8.67 -4.50 4.63
CA HIS A 60 9.92 -4.37 3.89
C HIS A 60 9.71 -3.38 2.74
N GLN A 61 10.55 -2.35 2.67
CA GLN A 61 10.47 -1.31 1.65
C GLN A 61 11.72 -1.33 0.76
N ILE A 62 11.51 -1.22 -0.54
CA ILE A 62 12.58 -1.11 -1.53
C ILE A 62 12.38 0.23 -2.23
N ALA A 63 13.40 1.10 -2.17
CA ALA A 63 13.36 2.45 -2.73
C ALA A 63 12.13 3.28 -2.26
N GLY A 64 11.76 3.16 -0.99
CA GLY A 64 10.65 3.90 -0.38
C GLY A 64 9.25 3.38 -0.72
N ARG A 65 9.14 2.23 -1.40
CA ARG A 65 7.87 1.55 -1.68
C ARG A 65 7.83 0.20 -0.99
N GLU A 66 6.71 -0.11 -0.34
CA GLU A 66 6.49 -1.40 0.29
C GLU A 66 6.49 -2.53 -0.74
N THR A 67 7.27 -3.56 -0.47
CA THR A 67 7.38 -4.75 -1.31
C THR A 67 6.09 -5.57 -1.23
N ALA A 68 5.55 -5.94 -2.39
CA ALA A 68 4.40 -6.83 -2.46
C ALA A 68 4.87 -8.26 -2.21
N ILE A 69 4.16 -8.98 -1.35
CA ILE A 69 4.45 -10.38 -1.05
C ILE A 69 3.19 -11.23 -1.21
N GLU A 70 3.39 -12.53 -1.33
CA GLU A 70 2.34 -13.52 -1.49
C GLU A 70 1.24 -13.36 -0.45
N GLY A 71 -0.02 -13.46 -0.86
CA GLY A 71 -1.17 -13.30 0.03
C GLY A 71 -1.59 -11.85 0.29
N MET A 72 -0.93 -10.85 -0.31
CA MET A 72 -1.44 -9.48 -0.34
C MET A 72 -2.61 -9.35 -1.30
N LYS A 73 -3.47 -8.35 -1.06
CA LYS A 73 -4.67 -8.11 -1.85
C LYS A 73 -4.46 -6.98 -2.84
N THR A 74 -5.15 -7.07 -3.96
CA THR A 74 -5.29 -6.00 -4.94
C THR A 74 -6.59 -5.22 -4.68
N ALA A 75 -6.72 -4.02 -5.27
CA ALA A 75 -7.91 -3.19 -5.09
C ALA A 75 -9.22 -3.86 -5.57
N CYS A 76 -9.15 -4.81 -6.50
CA CYS A 76 -10.32 -5.59 -6.92
C CYS A 76 -10.63 -6.79 -5.99
N GLY A 77 -9.82 -7.02 -4.95
CA GLY A 77 -9.99 -8.12 -4.00
C GLY A 77 -9.25 -9.40 -4.35
N ALA A 78 -8.56 -9.48 -5.49
CA ALA A 78 -7.75 -10.64 -5.84
C ALA A 78 -6.50 -10.74 -4.94
N THR A 79 -6.08 -11.97 -4.63
CA THR A 79 -4.89 -12.23 -3.82
C THR A 79 -3.71 -12.55 -4.73
N LEU A 80 -2.54 -11.97 -4.43
CA LEU A 80 -1.31 -12.21 -5.18
C LEU A 80 -0.70 -13.59 -4.86
N ILE A 81 -0.26 -14.29 -5.90
CA ILE A 81 0.35 -15.61 -5.82
C ILE A 81 1.75 -15.52 -6.45
N ALA A 82 2.78 -15.76 -5.65
CA ALA A 82 4.15 -15.75 -6.15
C ALA A 82 4.41 -16.98 -7.02
N SER A 83 5.05 -16.81 -8.18
CA SER A 83 5.49 -17.95 -8.99
C SER A 83 6.82 -18.55 -8.52
N GLN A 84 7.53 -17.85 -7.63
CA GLN A 84 8.82 -18.25 -7.08
C GLN A 84 8.82 -18.21 -5.55
N SER A 85 9.73 -18.97 -4.94
CA SER A 85 9.98 -19.00 -3.49
C SER A 85 11.45 -18.71 -3.13
N SER A 86 12.25 -18.21 -4.08
CA SER A 86 13.68 -17.91 -3.88
C SER A 86 13.93 -16.69 -2.99
N ALA A 87 13.04 -15.70 -3.01
CA ALA A 87 13.11 -14.52 -2.17
C ALA A 87 11.90 -14.47 -1.23
N THR A 88 12.12 -14.75 0.05
CA THR A 88 11.09 -14.76 1.08
C THR A 88 11.36 -13.70 2.16
N LEU A 89 10.27 -13.16 2.71
CA LEU A 89 10.31 -12.26 3.86
C LEU A 89 9.52 -12.87 5.00
N ASP A 90 10.13 -12.98 6.18
CA ASP A 90 9.43 -13.35 7.40
C ASP A 90 8.72 -12.14 7.99
N ASP A 91 7.42 -12.30 8.26
CA ASP A 91 6.60 -11.29 8.92
C ASP A 91 6.89 -11.17 10.43
N VAL A 92 7.74 -12.04 10.97
CA VAL A 92 8.07 -12.15 12.39
C VAL A 92 9.36 -11.38 12.67
N GLY A 93 9.29 -10.05 12.60
CA GLY A 93 10.33 -9.19 13.14
C GLY A 93 10.23 -9.13 14.66
N ALA A 94 11.16 -9.78 15.37
CA ALA A 94 11.46 -9.45 16.77
C ALA A 94 12.16 -8.08 16.81
N GLY A 95 11.38 -7.02 16.61
CA GLY A 95 11.84 -5.64 16.63
C GLY A 95 11.13 -4.90 17.75
N GLU A 96 11.90 -4.48 18.75
CA GLU A 96 11.49 -3.62 19.84
C GLU A 96 10.81 -2.35 19.28
N ALA A 97 9.75 -1.90 19.95
CA ALA A 97 8.94 -0.79 19.48
C ALA A 97 9.77 0.51 19.48
N THR A 98 10.32 0.89 18.33
CA THR A 98 10.73 2.27 18.11
C THR A 98 9.53 3.00 17.54
N SER A 99 8.96 3.92 18.32
CA SER A 99 7.97 4.88 17.84
C SER A 99 8.56 5.66 16.66
N GLY A 100 8.16 5.33 15.43
CA GLY A 100 8.74 5.93 14.24
C GLY A 100 7.84 5.78 13.01
N GLY A 101 7.11 6.85 12.69
CA GLY A 101 6.64 7.12 11.34
C GLY A 101 5.20 6.74 11.05
N ALA A 102 4.26 7.59 11.46
CA ALA A 102 3.00 7.74 10.72
C ALA A 102 3.36 8.18 9.29
N VAL A 103 3.37 7.25 8.33
CA VAL A 103 3.33 7.63 6.92
C VAL A 103 1.91 8.05 6.61
N ALA A 104 1.79 9.34 6.34
CA ALA A 104 0.58 10.04 6.01
C ALA A 104 -0.26 9.22 5.02
N ALA A 105 -1.52 9.00 5.39
CA ALA A 105 -2.56 8.91 4.41
C ALA A 105 -2.40 10.13 3.49
N ALA A 106 -2.21 9.89 2.20
CA ALA A 106 -2.48 10.90 1.19
C ALA A 106 -4.00 11.14 1.23
N ALA A 107 -4.45 11.91 2.23
CA ALA A 107 -5.68 12.64 2.15
C ALA A 107 -5.50 13.58 0.96
N ALA A 108 -6.24 13.31 -0.10
CA ALA A 108 -6.45 14.28 -1.16
C ALA A 108 -6.73 15.62 -0.48
N ALA A 109 -5.93 16.62 -0.83
CA ALA A 109 -6.14 17.99 -0.43
C ALA A 109 -7.54 18.42 -0.87
N LEU A 110 -8.51 18.33 0.03
CA LEU A 110 -9.74 19.05 -0.13
C LEU A 110 -9.40 20.48 0.28
N ALA A 111 -9.20 21.32 -0.73
CA ALA A 111 -9.03 22.75 -0.55
C ALA A 111 -10.07 23.26 0.47
N PRO A 112 -9.68 24.10 1.45
CA PRO A 112 -10.66 24.74 2.32
C PRO A 112 -11.54 25.61 1.42
N SER A 113 -12.81 25.23 1.28
CA SER A 113 -13.79 26.07 0.61
C SER A 113 -13.84 27.44 1.32
N PRO A 114 -13.99 28.56 0.58
CA PRO A 114 -13.80 29.93 1.08
C PRO A 114 -14.91 30.44 2.01
N THR A 115 -15.59 29.53 2.71
CA THR A 115 -16.82 29.81 3.46
C THR A 115 -16.60 29.75 4.98
N LEU A 116 -15.36 29.66 5.46
CA LEU A 116 -15.04 29.65 6.88
C LEU A 116 -13.98 30.70 7.24
N CYS A 117 -14.27 31.49 8.27
CA CYS A 117 -13.37 32.48 8.85
C CYS A 117 -12.09 31.85 9.41
N LEU A 118 -10.98 32.57 9.28
CA LEU A 118 -9.68 32.15 9.79
C LEU A 118 -9.68 32.07 11.33
N GLU A 119 -10.41 32.94 12.03
CA GLU A 119 -10.61 32.82 13.48
C GLU A 119 -11.40 31.58 13.88
N CYS A 120 -12.42 31.21 13.09
CA CYS A 120 -13.29 30.07 13.38
C CYS A 120 -12.54 28.73 13.24
N LEU A 121 -11.61 28.65 12.27
CA LEU A 121 -10.69 27.53 12.11
C LEU A 121 -9.68 27.42 13.26
N LYS A 122 -9.12 28.55 13.72
CA LYS A 122 -8.18 28.56 14.85
C LYS A 122 -8.86 28.10 16.15
N SER A 123 -10.05 28.61 16.44
CA SER A 123 -10.78 28.23 17.66
C SER A 123 -11.20 26.75 17.65
N ALA A 124 -11.57 26.20 16.50
CA ALA A 124 -11.89 24.78 16.39
C ALA A 124 -10.66 23.88 16.60
N ALA A 125 -9.48 24.31 16.14
CA ALA A 125 -8.23 23.58 16.35
C ALA A 125 -7.82 23.57 17.82
N GLU A 126 -7.96 24.71 18.52
CA GLU A 126 -7.65 24.83 19.95
C GLU A 126 -8.59 23.99 20.82
N ASN A 127 -9.86 23.89 20.42
CA ASN A 127 -10.89 23.17 21.18
C ASN A 127 -11.14 21.73 20.69
N ALA A 128 -10.32 21.22 19.74
CA ALA A 128 -10.49 19.92 19.09
C ALA A 128 -11.93 19.64 18.58
N ALA A 129 -12.62 20.69 18.13
CA ALA A 129 -13.98 20.57 17.65
C ALA A 129 -14.02 19.89 16.28
N THR A 130 -14.81 18.82 16.15
CA THR A 130 -14.94 18.05 14.90
C THR A 130 -15.98 18.61 13.93
N MET A 131 -16.78 19.61 14.35
CA MET A 131 -17.75 20.30 13.51
C MET A 131 -17.82 21.81 13.84
N ILE A 132 -18.02 22.64 12.82
CA ILE A 132 -18.19 24.09 12.93
C ILE A 132 -19.52 24.44 12.26
N ALA A 133 -20.51 24.89 13.03
CA ALA A 133 -21.79 25.36 12.52
C ALA A 133 -21.67 26.80 12.00
N ARG A 134 -22.28 27.09 10.85
CA ARG A 134 -22.42 28.46 10.34
C ARG A 134 -23.69 29.07 10.93
N GLY A 135 -23.55 30.22 11.59
CA GLY A 135 -24.67 31.08 12.01
C GLY A 135 -24.99 32.12 10.95
#